data_AF-A0A8J7UH19-F1
#
_entry.id   AF-A0A8J7UH19-F1
#
_cell.length_a   1.000
_cell.length_b   1.000
_cell.length_c   1.000
_cell.angle_alpha   90.00
_cell.angle_beta   90.00
_cell.angle_gamma   90.00
#
_symmetry.space_group_name_H-M   'P 1'
#
loop_
_entity.id
_entity.type
_entity.pdbx_description
1 polymer ?
#
loop_
_entity_poly.entity_id
_entity_poly.type
_entity_poly.pdbx_seq_one_letter_code
_entity_poly.pdbx_strand_id
1 'polypeptide(L)'
;MIRAGSDGAGLFRYLLEGTGGHLAMLTVLDAGEGLLKLSFSPHQREELLEFLGSARQAVAFEVLGWPFGGASVRQTSNAGPAAGMEDGS
;
A
#
# COMPACT_ATOMS: atom_id res chain seq x y z
N MET A 1 -5.13 -1.37 2.83
CA MET A 1 -6.38 -1.38 2.04
C MET A 1 -6.02 -1.54 0.57
N ILE A 2 -6.92 -2.04 -0.27
CA ILE A 2 -6.70 -2.26 -1.70
C ILE A 2 -7.78 -1.54 -2.50
N ARG A 3 -7.40 -0.86 -3.57
CA ARG A 3 -8.32 -0.40 -4.62
C ARG A 3 -8.00 -1.17 -5.90
N ALA A 4 -8.93 -1.98 -6.38
CA ALA A 4 -8.86 -2.64 -7.67
C ALA A 4 -9.87 -2.01 -8.62
N GLY A 5 -9.70 -2.18 -9.94
CA GLY A 5 -10.78 -1.87 -10.88
C GLY A 5 -12.03 -2.71 -10.60
N SER A 6 -13.20 -2.26 -11.06
CA SER A 6 -14.49 -2.94 -10.87
C SER A 6 -14.48 -4.43 -11.25
N ASP A 7 -13.69 -4.79 -12.27
CA ASP A 7 -13.59 -6.16 -12.79
C ASP A 7 -12.56 -7.02 -12.02
N GLY A 8 -11.74 -6.39 -11.18
CA GLY A 8 -10.59 -7.03 -10.52
C GLY A 8 -10.91 -7.67 -9.17
N ALA A 9 -12.05 -7.35 -8.55
CA ALA A 9 -12.37 -7.81 -7.19
C ALA A 9 -12.51 -9.34 -7.09
N GLY A 10 -13.12 -9.98 -8.09
CA GLY A 10 -13.28 -11.44 -8.15
C GLY A 10 -11.94 -12.17 -8.34
N LEU A 11 -11.09 -11.67 -9.24
CA LEU A 11 -9.75 -12.23 -9.46
C LEU A 11 -8.85 -12.06 -8.22
N PHE A 12 -8.98 -10.92 -7.53
CA PHE A 12 -8.23 -10.68 -6.31
C PHE A 12 -8.64 -11.63 -5.17
N ARG A 13 -9.94 -11.91 -5.03
CA ARG A 13 -10.47 -12.94 -4.11
C ARG A 13 -9.91 -14.32 -4.44
N TYR A 14 -9.93 -14.71 -5.71
CA TYR A 14 -9.39 -15.99 -6.18
C TYR A 14 -7.91 -16.16 -5.84
N LEU A 15 -7.09 -15.12 -6.06
CA LEU A 15 -5.66 -15.16 -5.76
C LEU A 15 -5.39 -15.32 -4.25
N LEU A 16 -6.19 -14.68 -3.39
CA LEU A 16 -6.06 -14.83 -1.93
C LEU A 16 -6.42 -16.24 -1.45
N GLU A 17 -7.40 -16.88 -2.09
CA GLU A 17 -7.85 -18.22 -1.73
C GLU A 17 -6.93 -19.31 -2.28
N GLY A 18 -6.32 -19.10 -3.45
CA GLY A 18 -5.55 -20.12 -4.17
C GLY A 18 -4.05 -20.19 -3.89
N THR A 19 -3.41 -19.12 -3.40
CA THR A 19 -1.93 -19.03 -3.42
C THR A 19 -1.25 -18.93 -2.05
N GLY A 20 -1.98 -18.70 -0.95
CA GLY A 20 -1.35 -18.34 0.33
C GLY A 20 -1.89 -18.95 1.63
N GLY A 21 -2.95 -19.77 1.61
CA GLY A 21 -3.49 -20.34 2.86
C GLY A 21 -3.97 -19.25 3.85
N HIS A 22 -5.17 -18.71 3.61
CA HIS A 22 -5.83 -17.75 4.53
C HIS A 22 -4.94 -16.58 5.04
N LEU A 23 -4.01 -16.05 4.23
CA LEU A 23 -3.11 -14.93 4.62
C LEU A 23 -3.85 -13.69 5.10
N ALA A 24 -5.05 -13.45 4.58
CA ALA A 24 -5.87 -12.34 4.97
C ALA A 24 -7.35 -12.67 4.80
N MET A 25 -8.17 -12.13 5.69
CA MET A 25 -9.60 -11.99 5.48
C MET A 25 -9.85 -10.75 4.61
N LEU A 26 -10.54 -10.95 3.48
CA LEU A 26 -10.97 -9.89 2.60
C LEU A 26 -12.39 -9.43 2.95
N THR A 27 -12.57 -8.12 3.02
CA THR A 27 -13.87 -7.45 3.17
C THR A 27 -14.07 -6.46 2.03
N VAL A 28 -15.18 -6.57 1.30
CA VAL A 28 -15.58 -5.56 0.31
C VAL A 28 -16.15 -4.36 1.07
N LEU A 29 -15.59 -3.17 0.83
CA LEU A 29 -16.11 -1.93 1.42
C LEU A 29 -17.01 -1.19 0.45
N ASP A 30 -16.62 -1.16 -0.82
CA ASP A 30 -17.40 -0.56 -1.91
C ASP A 30 -17.11 -1.32 -3.20
N ALA A 31 -18.10 -2.02 -3.74
CA ALA A 31 -17.93 -2.80 -4.97
C ALA A 31 -17.92 -1.93 -6.23
N GLY A 32 -18.64 -0.79 -6.23
CA GLY A 32 -18.68 0.13 -7.36
C GLY A 32 -17.33 0.82 -7.57
N GLU A 33 -16.65 1.12 -6.47
CA GLU A 33 -15.33 1.75 -6.45
C GLU A 33 -14.16 0.74 -6.37
N GLY A 34 -14.47 -0.56 -6.33
CA GLY A 34 -13.50 -1.65 -6.21
C GLY A 34 -12.63 -1.56 -4.93
N LEU A 35 -13.21 -1.09 -3.83
CA LEU A 35 -12.52 -0.87 -2.56
C LEU A 35 -12.61 -2.08 -1.63
N LEU A 36 -11.44 -2.60 -1.23
CA LEU A 36 -11.29 -3.83 -0.46
C LEU A 36 -10.41 -3.62 0.77
N LYS A 37 -10.80 -4.19 1.91
CA LYS A 37 -9.97 -4.25 3.13
C LYS A 37 -9.40 -5.65 3.30
N LEU A 38 -8.11 -5.72 3.62
CA LEU A 38 -7.42 -6.94 4.04
C LEU A 38 -7.12 -6.85 5.52
N SER A 39 -7.54 -7.87 6.27
CA SER A 39 -7.22 -8.05 7.69
C SER A 39 -6.38 -9.31 7.83
N PHE A 40 -5.21 -9.20 8.44
CA PHE A 40 -4.21 -10.27 8.51
C PHE A 40 -3.50 -10.24 9.86
N SER A 41 -2.92 -11.37 10.28
CA SER A 41 -2.12 -11.41 11.49
C SER A 41 -0.78 -10.69 11.26
N PRO A 42 -0.24 -9.93 12.24
CA PRO A 42 1.03 -9.20 12.06
C PRO A 42 2.19 -10.07 11.54
N HIS A 43 2.26 -11.33 11.98
CA HIS A 43 3.28 -12.30 11.56
C HIS A 43 3.20 -12.67 10.06
N GLN A 44 2.04 -12.50 9.42
CA GLN A 44 1.83 -12.80 7.99
C GLN A 44 2.11 -11.58 7.09
N ARG A 45 2.60 -10.47 7.66
CA ARG A 45 2.78 -9.22 6.92
C ARG A 45 3.71 -9.36 5.71
N GLU A 46 4.85 -10.01 5.88
CA GLU A 46 5.87 -10.14 4.84
C GLU A 46 5.34 -11.00 3.69
N GLU A 47 4.81 -12.17 4.00
CA GLU A 47 4.18 -13.08 3.06
C GLU A 47 3.02 -12.43 2.30
N LEU A 48 2.17 -11.66 2.98
CA LEU A 48 1.09 -10.91 2.34
C LEU A 48 1.64 -9.84 1.37
N LEU A 49 2.70 -9.12 1.74
CA LEU A 49 3.29 -8.11 0.85
C LEU A 49 3.94 -8.74 -0.38
N GLU A 50 4.61 -9.88 -0.24
CA GLU A 50 5.17 -10.66 -1.36
C GLU A 50 4.08 -11.17 -2.30
N PHE A 51 3.00 -11.71 -1.73
CA PHE A 51 1.82 -12.12 -2.48
C PHE A 51 1.23 -10.93 -3.26
N LEU A 52 1.03 -9.78 -2.62
CA LEU A 52 0.51 -8.58 -3.29
C LEU A 52 1.47 -8.10 -4.40
N GLY A 53 2.79 -8.17 -4.17
CA GLY A 53 3.80 -7.89 -5.19
C GLY A 53 3.64 -8.76 -6.43
N SER A 54 3.43 -10.06 -6.24
CA SER A 54 3.19 -11.02 -7.33
C SER A 54 1.83 -10.79 -8.01
N ALA A 55 0.77 -10.55 -7.24
CA ALA A 55 -0.58 -10.33 -7.75
C ALA A 55 -0.67 -9.09 -8.66
N ARG A 56 0.17 -8.07 -8.45
CA ARG A 56 0.24 -6.87 -9.32
C ARG A 56 0.59 -7.20 -10.77
N GLN A 57 1.22 -8.34 -11.04
CA GLN A 57 1.53 -8.79 -12.39
C GLN A 57 0.30 -9.34 -13.11
N ALA A 58 -0.69 -9.83 -12.36
CA ALA A 58 -1.91 -10.43 -12.91
C ALA A 58 -3.09 -9.45 -12.92
N VAL A 59 -3.17 -8.54 -11.95
CA VAL A 59 -4.28 -7.60 -11.80
C VAL A 59 -3.78 -6.24 -11.33
N ALA A 60 -4.30 -5.17 -11.94
CA ALA A 60 -3.99 -3.81 -11.55
C ALA A 60 -4.74 -3.42 -10.27
N PHE A 61 -4.00 -3.02 -9.23
CA PHE A 61 -4.56 -2.48 -8.00
C PHE A 61 -3.58 -1.55 -7.29
N GLU A 62 -4.08 -0.75 -6.35
CA GLU A 62 -3.30 0.11 -5.47
C GLU A 62 -3.39 -0.38 -4.02
N VAL A 63 -2.29 -0.31 -3.27
CA VAL A 63 -2.26 -0.57 -1.82
C VAL A 63 -2.26 0.76 -1.10
N LEU A 64 -3.26 0.99 -0.26
CA LEU A 64 -3.43 2.21 0.53
C LEU A 64 -3.06 1.95 2.00
N GLY A 65 -2.29 2.86 2.59
CA GLY A 65 -1.90 2.85 4.00
C GLY A 65 -3.08 3.09 4.97
N TRP A 66 -2.91 2.68 6.22
CA TRP A 66 -3.86 2.94 7.31
C TRP A 66 -3.18 3.74 8.44
N PRO A 67 -3.84 4.75 9.05
CA PRO A 67 -5.15 5.30 8.68
C PRO A 67 -5.07 6.11 7.37
N PHE A 68 -6.21 6.32 6.70
CA PHE A 68 -6.24 7.15 5.49
C PHE A 68 -5.87 8.59 5.86
N GLY A 69 -4.75 9.07 5.31
CA GLY A 69 -4.28 10.43 5.55
C GLY A 69 -3.49 10.57 6.85
N GLY A 70 -2.16 10.48 6.75
CA GLY A 70 -1.25 10.74 7.86
C GLY A 70 0.18 10.89 7.38
N ALA A 71 0.45 12.01 6.71
CA ALA A 71 1.76 12.54 6.32
C ALA A 71 2.63 11.66 5.39
N SER A 72 2.69 12.07 4.12
CA SER A 72 3.98 12.17 3.45
C SER A 72 4.92 12.91 4.42
N VAL A 73 5.94 12.21 4.93
CA VAL A 73 7.10 12.88 5.51
C VAL A 73 7.63 13.76 4.39
N ARG A 74 7.41 15.07 4.51
CA ARG A 74 8.24 16.03 3.79
C ARG A 74 9.67 15.69 4.15
N GLN A 75 10.42 15.25 3.17
CA GLN A 75 11.87 15.27 3.21
C GLN A 75 12.24 16.73 3.50
N THR A 76 12.55 17.05 4.75
CA THR A 76 13.25 18.27 5.06
C THR A 76 14.64 18.04 4.47
N SER A 77 14.84 18.52 3.25
CA SER A 77 16.16 18.88 2.79
C SER A 77 16.73 19.80 3.87
N ASN A 78 17.67 19.28 4.64
CA ASN A 78 18.50 20.09 5.51
C ASN A 78 19.44 20.88 4.60
N ALA A 79 18.91 21.93 3.96
CA ALA A 79 19.73 23.01 3.46
C ALA A 79 19.98 23.91 4.67
N GLY A 80 21.03 23.57 5.44
CA GLY A 80 21.63 24.50 6.39
C GLY A 80 22.08 25.76 5.64
N PRO A 81 22.02 26.94 6.27
CA PRO A 81 22.21 28.20 5.58
C PRO A 81 23.64 28.32 5.05
N ALA A 82 23.77 28.84 3.83
CA ALA A 82 25.00 29.44 3.36
C ALA A 82 25.32 30.64 4.27
N ALA A 83 26.20 30.45 5.23
CA ALA A 83 26.81 31.57 5.94
C ALA A 83 27.89 32.15 5.03
N GLY A 84 27.53 33.25 4.36
CA GLY A 84 28.50 34.14 3.72
C GLY A 84 29.46 34.64 4.80
N MET A 85 30.74 34.31 4.64
CA MET A 85 31.83 34.97 5.35
C MET A 85 32.09 36.27 4.59
N GLU A 86 31.56 37.37 5.13
CA GLU A 86 31.82 38.72 4.65
C GLU A 86 33.27 39.11 4.97
N ASP A 87 33.89 39.76 4.00
CA ASP A 87 35.25 40.31 3.96
C ASP A 87 35.42 41.47 4.96
N GLY A 88 36.65 41.65 5.49
CA GLY A 88 37.01 42.91 6.16
C GLY A 88 38.00 42.81 7.33
N SER A 89 39.30 42.75 7.02
CA SER A 89 40.36 43.65 7.55
C SER A 89 41.73 43.26 7.00
#